data_AF-A0A947KJK8-F1
#
_entry.id   AF-A0A947KJK8-F1
#
_cell.length_a   1.000
_cell.length_b   1.000
_cell.length_c   1.000
_cell.angle_alpha   90.00
_cell.angle_beta   90.00
_cell.angle_gamma   90.00
#
_symmetry.space_group_name_H-M   'P 1'
#
loop_
_entity.id
_entity.type
_entity.pdbx_description
1 polymer ?
#
loop_
_entity_poly.entity_id
_entity_poly.type
_entity_poly.pdbx_seq_one_letter_code
_entity_poly.pdbx_strand_id
1 'polypeptide(L)'
;MEISKHKIFKFIPVTLIFLFILLALSACLPGDGARTIVKPAGFFTGVWHGWIAPISLIVGILNPVIRIYETYNTGWWYDLGFYIAIISGFGGISFMRKKRDK
;
A
#
# COMPACT_ATOMS: atom_id res chain seq x y z
N MET A 1 -22.23 21.14 24.43
CA MET A 1 -21.61 19.79 24.29
C MET A 1 -22.24 18.94 23.16
N GLU A 2 -23.08 19.50 22.28
CA GLU A 2 -23.71 18.75 21.17
C GLU A 2 -22.96 18.83 19.83
N ILE A 3 -22.23 19.93 19.61
CA ILE A 3 -21.52 20.20 18.34
C ILE A 3 -20.38 19.19 18.07
N SER A 4 -19.81 18.58 19.12
CA SER A 4 -18.77 17.54 18.99
C SER A 4 -19.33 16.21 18.47
N LYS A 5 -20.54 15.82 18.92
CA LYS A 5 -21.18 14.54 18.53
C LYS A 5 -21.49 14.49 17.03
N HIS A 6 -21.92 15.60 16.44
CA HIS A 6 -22.23 15.68 15.01
C HIS A 6 -21.00 15.59 14.09
N LYS A 7 -19.84 16.11 14.52
CA LYS A 7 -18.57 15.91 13.80
C LYS A 7 -18.13 14.46 13.91
N ILE A 8 -18.13 13.90 15.12
CA ILE A 8 -17.80 12.49 15.38
C ILE A 8 -18.66 11.54 14.54
N PHE A 9 -19.98 11.76 14.48
CA PHE A 9 -20.90 10.92 13.72
C PHE A 9 -20.73 11.04 12.19
N LYS A 10 -20.18 12.15 11.69
CA LYS A 10 -19.77 12.28 10.27
C LYS A 10 -18.41 11.64 9.97
N PHE A 11 -17.48 11.64 10.93
CA PHE A 11 -16.16 11.01 10.75
C PHE A 11 -16.23 9.48 10.83
N ILE A 12 -17.08 8.90 11.68
CA ILE A 12 -17.26 7.44 11.79
C ILE A 12 -17.53 6.74 10.44
N PRO A 13 -18.52 7.16 9.62
CA PRO A 13 -18.77 6.52 8.34
C PRO A 13 -17.62 6.75 7.34
N VAL A 14 -16.95 7.91 7.39
CA VAL A 14 -15.78 8.19 6.53
C VAL A 14 -14.61 7.28 6.90
N THR A 15 -14.35 7.08 8.19
CA THR A 15 -13.30 6.18 8.68
C THR A 15 -13.64 4.72 8.35
N LEU A 16 -14.90 4.30 8.47
CA LEU A 16 -15.34 2.95 8.10
C LEU A 16 -15.26 2.70 6.59
N ILE A 17 -15.61 3.68 5.76
CA ILE A 17 -15.46 3.60 4.30
C ILE A 17 -13.98 3.55 3.93
N PHE A 18 -13.14 4.37 4.57
CA PHE A 18 -11.69 4.32 4.37
C PHE A 18 -11.10 2.97 4.77
N LEU A 19 -11.53 2.41 5.90
CA LEU A 19 -11.13 1.08 6.35
C LEU A 19 -11.62 -0.02 5.38
N PHE A 20 -12.86 0.07 4.91
CA PHE A 20 -13.42 -0.87 3.93
C PHE A 20 -12.69 -0.79 2.59
N ILE A 21 -12.30 0.41 2.14
CA ILE A 21 -11.47 0.62 0.96
C ILE A 21 -10.09 -0.02 1.19
N LEU A 22 -9.44 0.22 2.33
CA LEU A 22 -8.17 -0.44 2.66
C LEU A 22 -8.28 -1.98 2.67
N LEU A 23 -9.38 -2.53 3.20
CA LEU A 23 -9.67 -3.96 3.15
C LEU A 23 -9.92 -4.46 1.71
N ALA A 24 -10.67 -3.73 0.89
CA ALA A 24 -10.92 -4.09 -0.50
C ALA A 24 -9.63 -4.06 -1.36
N LEU A 25 -8.71 -3.13 -1.07
CA LEU A 25 -7.39 -3.06 -1.70
C LEU A 25 -6.43 -4.16 -1.22
N SER A 26 -6.69 -4.79 -0.08
CA SER A 26 -5.87 -5.91 0.43
C SER A 26 -6.17 -7.27 -0.23
N ALA A 27 -7.06 -7.33 -1.22
CA ALA A 27 -7.44 -8.57 -1.91
C ALA A 27 -6.33 -9.20 -2.80
N CYS A 28 -5.15 -8.59 -2.88
CA CYS A 28 -3.98 -9.16 -3.55
C CYS A 28 -2.73 -8.87 -2.70
N LEU A 29 -2.55 -9.66 -1.64
CA LEU A 29 -1.40 -9.55 -0.74
C LEU A 29 -0.28 -10.46 -1.26
N PRO A 30 1.00 -10.07 -1.13
CA PRO A 30 2.10 -10.93 -1.50
C PRO A 30 2.11 -12.20 -0.65
N GLY A 31 2.20 -13.36 -1.32
CA GLY A 31 2.20 -14.66 -0.64
C GLY A 31 0.83 -15.28 -0.37
N ASP A 32 -0.28 -14.69 -0.85
CA ASP A 32 -1.63 -15.26 -0.76
C ASP A 32 -1.87 -16.48 -1.68
N GLY A 33 -0.88 -16.84 -2.51
CA GLY A 33 -0.95 -17.94 -3.47
C GLY A 33 -1.57 -17.56 -4.82
N ALA A 34 -1.98 -16.30 -5.02
CA ALA A 34 -2.51 -15.82 -6.30
C ALA A 34 -1.43 -15.77 -7.40
N ARG A 35 -0.16 -15.66 -7.02
CA ARG A 35 1.00 -15.65 -7.92
C ARG A 35 1.71 -16.99 -7.88
N THR A 36 2.06 -17.50 -9.05
CA THR A 36 2.73 -18.79 -9.23
C THR A 36 3.88 -18.62 -10.22
N ILE A 37 4.72 -19.65 -10.35
CA ILE A 37 5.82 -19.68 -11.34
C ILE A 37 5.30 -19.41 -12.77
N VAL A 38 4.07 -19.84 -13.09
CA VAL A 38 3.45 -19.67 -14.41
C VAL A 38 2.87 -18.26 -14.61
N LYS A 39 2.54 -17.55 -13.52
CA LYS A 39 2.00 -16.19 -13.53
C LYS A 39 2.70 -15.32 -12.49
N PRO A 40 3.98 -14.98 -12.71
CA PRO A 40 4.76 -14.21 -11.75
C PRO A 40 4.24 -12.77 -11.62
N ALA A 41 4.51 -12.15 -10.48
CA ALA A 41 4.29 -10.72 -10.27
C ALA A 41 5.30 -9.90 -11.08
N GLY A 42 4.79 -9.01 -11.94
CA GLY A 42 5.58 -8.08 -12.76
C GLY A 42 5.71 -6.67 -12.16
N PHE A 43 6.05 -5.69 -13.00
CA PHE A 43 6.26 -4.30 -12.60
C PHE A 43 5.09 -3.67 -11.84
N PHE A 44 3.88 -3.68 -12.43
CA PHE A 44 2.70 -3.03 -11.82
C PHE A 44 2.29 -3.67 -10.48
N THR A 45 2.48 -4.98 -10.35
CA THR A 45 2.25 -5.68 -9.08
C THR A 45 3.32 -5.35 -8.06
N GLY A 46 4.57 -5.11 -8.48
CA GLY A 46 5.62 -4.59 -7.63
C GLY A 46 5.23 -3.23 -7.05
N VAL A 47 4.76 -2.30 -7.91
CA VAL A 47 4.25 -0.99 -7.46
C VAL A 47 3.10 -1.15 -6.46
N TRP A 48 2.14 -2.02 -6.75
CA TRP A 48 1.03 -2.28 -5.84
C TRP A 48 1.52 -2.79 -4.48
N HIS A 49 2.30 -3.88 -4.48
CA HIS A 49 2.84 -4.52 -3.28
C HIS A 49 3.71 -3.57 -2.45
N GLY A 50 4.48 -2.68 -3.10
CA GLY A 50 5.26 -1.67 -2.40
C GLY A 50 4.39 -0.63 -1.68
N TRP A 51 3.24 -0.26 -2.26
CA TRP A 51 2.31 0.66 -1.62
C TRP A 51 1.60 0.05 -0.41
N ILE A 52 1.25 -1.24 -0.48
CA ILE A 52 0.63 -1.97 0.63
C ILE A 52 1.66 -2.65 1.55
N ALA A 53 2.96 -2.38 1.39
CA ALA A 53 4.03 -3.03 2.14
C ALA A 53 3.88 -2.87 3.67
N PRO A 54 3.52 -1.69 4.23
CA PRO A 54 3.30 -1.57 5.68
C PRO A 54 2.13 -2.40 6.20
N ILE A 55 1.07 -2.53 5.40
CA ILE A 55 -0.09 -3.37 5.74
C ILE A 55 0.34 -4.84 5.71
N SER A 56 1.06 -5.25 4.67
CA SER A 56 1.60 -6.61 4.51
C SER A 56 2.55 -6.97 5.65
N LEU A 57 3.34 -6.02 6.14
CA LEU A 57 4.21 -6.19 7.31
C LEU A 57 3.39 -6.44 8.59
N ILE A 58 2.32 -5.68 8.83
CA ILE A 58 1.43 -5.88 10.00
C ILE A 58 0.75 -7.24 9.92
N VAL A 59 0.21 -7.59 8.74
CA VAL A 59 -0.46 -8.88 8.53
C VAL A 59 0.53 -10.05 8.64
N GLY A 60 1.76 -9.88 8.17
CA GLY A 60 2.83 -10.88 8.25
C GLY A 60 3.22 -11.27 9.68
N ILE A 61 2.98 -10.40 10.67
CA ILE A 61 3.16 -10.74 12.10
C ILE A 61 2.11 -11.75 12.56
N LEU A 62 0.89 -11.67 12.02
CA LEU A 62 -0.23 -12.54 12.39
C LEU A 62 -0.27 -13.82 11.53
N ASN A 63 0.18 -13.74 10.28
CA ASN A 63 0.20 -14.86 9.34
C ASN A 63 1.56 -14.96 8.63
N PRO A 64 2.39 -15.97 8.95
CA PRO A 64 3.73 -16.11 8.39
C PRO A 64 3.75 -16.51 6.91
N VAL A 65 2.61 -16.88 6.33
CA VAL A 65 2.46 -17.15 4.90
C VAL A 65 2.52 -15.86 4.09
N ILE A 66 1.98 -14.77 4.64
CA ILE A 66 1.98 -13.45 4.00
C ILE A 66 3.36 -12.83 4.15
N ARG A 67 3.91 -12.38 3.02
CA ARG A 67 5.20 -11.69 2.98
C ARG A 67 5.00 -10.28 2.46
N ILE A 68 5.98 -9.43 2.72
CA ILE A 68 6.03 -8.08 2.14
C ILE A 68 6.36 -8.16 0.64
N TYR A 69 7.10 -9.20 0.26
CA TYR A 69 7.59 -9.43 -1.09
C TYR A 69 6.96 -10.68 -1.67
N GLU A 70 6.53 -10.60 -2.93
CA GLU A 70 6.06 -11.79 -3.63
C GLU A 70 7.24 -12.71 -3.96
N THR A 71 7.09 -14.00 -3.67
CA THR A 71 8.13 -14.99 -3.89
C THR A 71 8.22 -15.34 -5.38
N TYR A 72 7.08 -15.39 -6.07
CA TYR A 72 7.01 -15.62 -7.52
C TYR A 72 6.90 -14.29 -8.27
N ASN A 73 8.04 -13.66 -8.55
CA ASN A 73 8.12 -12.39 -9.25
C ASN A 73 9.00 -12.45 -10.51
N THR A 74 8.95 -11.42 -11.36
CA THR A 74 9.75 -11.30 -12.59
C THR A 74 11.16 -10.73 -12.34
N GLY A 75 11.61 -10.65 -11.09
CA GLY A 75 12.89 -10.07 -10.68
C GLY A 75 12.94 -8.55 -10.85
N TRP A 76 13.92 -8.06 -11.61
CA TRP A 76 14.27 -6.63 -11.71
C TRP A 76 13.09 -5.67 -11.91
N TRP A 77 12.18 -5.99 -12.82
CA TRP A 77 11.03 -5.12 -13.09
C TRP A 77 10.05 -5.06 -11.92
N TYR A 78 9.85 -6.16 -11.21
CA TYR A 78 9.05 -6.17 -9.99
C TYR A 78 9.73 -5.32 -8.91
N ASP A 79 11.04 -5.52 -8.73
CA ASP A 79 11.83 -4.81 -7.71
C ASP A 79 11.86 -3.30 -7.93
N LEU A 80 12.03 -2.89 -9.18
CA LEU A 80 12.00 -1.49 -9.59
C LEU A 80 10.63 -0.86 -9.31
N GLY A 81 9.54 -1.56 -9.63
CA GLY A 81 8.18 -1.11 -9.32
C GLY A 81 7.94 -0.97 -7.81
N PHE A 82 8.33 -1.98 -7.04
CA PHE A 82 8.22 -2.00 -5.58
C PHE A 82 8.98 -0.84 -4.95
N TYR A 83 10.21 -0.60 -5.40
CA TYR A 83 11.04 0.48 -4.90
C TYR A 83 10.45 1.87 -5.24
N ILE A 84 9.93 2.04 -6.46
CA ILE A 84 9.21 3.28 -6.86
C ILE A 84 8.02 3.55 -5.94
N ALA A 85 7.25 2.52 -5.58
CA ALA A 85 6.11 2.70 -4.68
C ALA A 85 6.51 3.13 -3.27
N ILE A 86 7.63 2.63 -2.74
CA ILE A 86 8.15 3.07 -1.44
C ILE A 86 8.53 4.55 -1.48
N ILE A 87 9.34 4.96 -2.46
CA ILE A 87 9.84 6.35 -2.55
C ILE A 87 8.72 7.35 -2.85
N SER A 88 7.70 6.95 -3.62
CA SER A 88 6.58 7.83 -3.99
C SER A 88 5.44 7.84 -2.98
N GLY A 89 5.22 6.73 -2.27
CA GLY A 89 4.07 6.54 -1.39
C GLY A 89 4.24 7.08 0.02
N PHE A 90 5.38 6.79 0.67
CA PHE A 90 5.56 7.06 2.10
C PHE A 90 6.53 8.21 2.41
N GLY A 91 7.19 8.78 1.41
CA GLY A 91 7.97 10.01 1.56
C GLY A 91 8.88 10.30 0.37
N GLY A 92 8.55 11.34 -0.41
CA GLY A 92 9.57 12.05 -1.19
C GLY A 92 9.28 12.30 -2.66
N ILE A 93 8.27 13.12 -2.96
CA ILE A 93 8.39 14.08 -4.07
C ILE A 93 7.90 15.45 -3.56
N SER A 94 8.67 16.06 -2.65
CA SER A 94 8.49 17.47 -2.32
C SER A 94 9.26 18.31 -3.33
N PHE A 95 8.74 18.45 -4.56
CA PHE A 95 9.22 19.46 -5.52
C PHE A 95 8.72 20.86 -5.11
N MET A 96 8.83 21.26 -3.85
CA MET A 96 8.63 22.66 -3.46
C MET A 96 9.94 23.42 -3.63
N ARG A 97 10.28 23.73 -4.90
CA ARG A 97 11.29 24.74 -5.19
C ARG A 97 10.68 26.10 -4.87
N LYS A 98 10.93 26.64 -3.68
CA LYS A 98 10.57 28.03 -3.35
C LYS A 98 11.32 28.94 -4.32
N LYS A 99 10.60 29.59 -5.25
CA LYS A 99 11.17 30.64 -6.09
C LYS A 99 11.57 31.77 -5.14
N ARG A 100 12.86 32.13 -5.15
CA ARG A 100 13.35 33.30 -4.41
C ARG A 100 13.01 34.52 -5.26
N ASP A 101 11.96 35.23 -4.88
CA ASP A 101 11.66 36.54 -5.47
C ASP A 101 12.81 37.49 -5.08
N LYS A 102 13.37 38.16 -6.10
CA LYS A 102 14.33 39.25 -5.96
C LYS A 102 13.58 40.56 -5.95
#